data_AF-A0A921UD51-F1
#
_entry.id   AF-A0A921UD51-F1
#
_cell.length_a   1.000
_cell.length_b   1.000
_cell.length_c   1.000
_cell.angle_alpha   90.00
_cell.angle_beta   90.00
_cell.angle_gamma   90.00
#
_symmetry.space_group_name_H-M   'P 1'
#
loop_
_entity.id
_entity.type
_entity.pdbx_description
1 polymer ?
#
loop_
_entity_poly.entity_id
_entity_poly.type
_entity_poly.pdbx_seq_one_letter_code
_entity_poly.pdbx_strand_id
1 'polypeptide(L)'
;MATKSGYTRPLPLAGDTAPPPPSAVLYVANCGPAVGVTDADVRSAFGAFGEVAGVQAADESGARIIVRFHEPAAAEAAMAALHGRPCDLLAGRVLHIRYSVPVKPKARPGGSVPVALAASELGIPGIYMVQEFVTAAEEQELLSAVDSKTWKRLAKRRVQHYGYEFLYETRNVDSKQFLGELPTFVSTVLEKIASFPGVKDCTTSLVDQLTVNEYPCGVGLSPHIDTHSAFEEMIFSLSLAGPCIMEFRKYTKGSWRAPSVVNGVDEDSSQEPGCIRKAIFLPPRSMLLMSGEGRYAWHHYIPHHKIDAVGGQVIKRNSRRVSFTFRKVRMGPCDCEYKQFCDSHSKRC
;
A
#
# COMPACT_ATOMS: atom_id res chain seq x y z
N MET A 1 -4.52 -16.58 19.90
CA MET A 1 -4.23 -16.33 18.46
C MET A 1 -4.01 -17.69 17.81
N ALA A 2 -4.76 -18.05 16.76
CA ALA A 2 -4.56 -19.31 16.07
C ALA A 2 -3.16 -19.35 15.43
N THR A 3 -2.37 -20.36 15.74
CA THR A 3 -1.08 -20.63 15.11
C THR A 3 -1.27 -20.80 13.61
N LYS A 4 -0.60 -19.96 12.81
CA LYS A 4 -0.63 -20.06 11.34
C LYS A 4 0.02 -21.37 10.91
N SER A 5 -0.59 -22.06 9.96
CA SER A 5 -0.17 -23.41 9.55
C SER A 5 1.22 -23.48 8.92
N GLY A 6 1.73 -22.37 8.37
CA GLY A 6 2.97 -22.36 7.60
C GLY A 6 2.82 -22.97 6.20
N TYR A 7 1.60 -23.33 5.77
CA TYR A 7 1.28 -23.90 4.46
C TYR A 7 0.10 -23.17 3.80
N THR A 8 0.08 -23.09 2.47
CA THR A 8 -0.97 -22.41 1.70
C THR A 8 -1.33 -23.14 0.40
N ARG A 9 -2.42 -22.72 -0.24
CA ARG A 9 -2.82 -23.20 -1.57
C ARG A 9 -1.74 -22.81 -2.61
N PRO A 10 -1.39 -23.72 -3.54
CA PRO A 10 -0.59 -23.36 -4.71
C PRO A 10 -1.26 -22.24 -5.51
N LEU A 11 -0.46 -21.32 -6.06
CA LEU A 11 -0.96 -20.33 -7.02
C LEU A 11 -1.54 -21.04 -8.26
N PRO A 12 -2.56 -20.46 -8.92
CA PRO A 12 -3.01 -20.97 -10.21
C PRO A 12 -1.82 -21.04 -11.18
N LEU A 13 -1.63 -22.20 -11.81
CA LEU A 13 -0.58 -22.42 -12.80
C LEU A 13 -0.87 -21.49 -14.00
N ALA A 14 0.07 -20.62 -14.34
CA ALA A 14 0.07 -19.92 -15.61
C ALA A 14 0.92 -20.76 -16.59
N GLY A 15 0.32 -21.27 -17.66
CA GLY A 15 0.99 -22.16 -18.62
C GLY A 15 1.30 -23.58 -18.10
N ASP A 16 2.05 -24.35 -18.89
CA ASP A 16 2.46 -25.77 -18.74
C ASP A 16 3.35 -26.07 -17.51
N THR A 17 3.10 -25.41 -16.37
CA THR A 17 3.77 -25.74 -15.12
C THR A 17 3.13 -26.99 -14.51
N ALA A 18 3.94 -28.01 -14.21
CA ALA A 18 3.46 -29.24 -13.61
C ALA A 18 2.84 -28.98 -12.22
N PRO A 19 1.79 -29.73 -11.82
CA PRO A 19 1.23 -29.63 -10.47
C PRO A 19 2.32 -29.88 -9.41
N PRO A 20 2.18 -29.29 -8.20
CA PRO A 20 3.16 -29.49 -7.13
C PRO A 20 3.32 -30.99 -6.83
N PRO A 21 4.55 -31.44 -6.49
CA PRO A 21 4.81 -32.84 -6.21
C PRO A 21 3.96 -33.32 -5.01
N PRO A 22 3.63 -34.62 -4.95
CA PRO A 22 2.95 -35.20 -3.81
C PRO A 22 3.61 -34.85 -2.49
N SER A 23 2.80 -34.49 -1.49
CA SER A 23 3.27 -34.15 -0.15
C SER A 23 2.30 -34.66 0.90
N ALA A 24 2.79 -34.84 2.14
CA ALA A 24 1.95 -35.22 3.27
C ALA A 24 1.00 -34.12 3.75
N VAL A 25 0.97 -32.95 3.10
CA VAL A 25 0.25 -31.76 3.57
C VAL A 25 -0.73 -31.28 2.52
N LEU A 26 -2.03 -31.39 2.84
CA LEU A 26 -3.13 -31.03 1.95
C LEU A 26 -3.72 -29.68 2.33
N TYR A 27 -4.01 -28.86 1.33
CA TYR A 27 -4.93 -27.74 1.43
C TYR A 27 -6.33 -28.22 1.06
N VAL A 28 -7.31 -27.99 1.94
CA VAL A 28 -8.70 -28.45 1.78
C VAL A 28 -9.63 -27.24 1.86
N ALA A 29 -10.30 -26.93 0.75
CA ALA A 29 -11.35 -25.92 0.72
C ALA A 29 -12.74 -26.54 0.89
N ASN A 30 -13.70 -25.71 1.31
CA ASN A 30 -15.02 -26.14 1.74
C ASN A 30 -14.92 -27.13 2.91
N CYS A 31 -14.01 -26.86 3.85
CA CYS A 31 -13.78 -27.69 5.01
C CYS A 31 -13.22 -26.82 6.12
N GLY A 32 -13.92 -26.76 7.26
CA GLY A 32 -13.53 -25.97 8.41
C GLY A 32 -14.74 -25.44 9.22
N PRO A 33 -14.48 -24.77 10.36
CA PRO A 33 -15.53 -24.37 11.30
C PRO A 33 -16.60 -23.45 10.71
N ALA A 34 -16.22 -22.53 9.81
CA ALA A 34 -17.16 -21.59 9.20
C ALA A 34 -18.16 -22.26 8.26
N VAL A 35 -17.89 -23.49 7.83
CA VAL A 35 -18.80 -24.30 7.00
C VAL A 35 -19.40 -25.47 7.80
N GLY A 36 -19.29 -25.43 9.13
CA GLY A 36 -19.88 -26.42 10.04
C GLY A 36 -19.11 -27.73 10.16
N VAL A 37 -17.81 -27.74 9.85
CA VAL A 37 -16.96 -28.94 9.97
C VAL A 37 -15.93 -28.74 11.09
N THR A 38 -15.95 -29.61 12.10
CA THR A 38 -15.06 -29.54 13.25
C THR A 38 -13.74 -30.30 13.01
N ASP A 39 -12.74 -30.05 13.86
CA ASP A 39 -11.46 -30.78 13.84
C ASP A 39 -11.67 -32.30 13.99
N ALA A 40 -12.62 -32.71 14.84
CA ALA A 40 -12.96 -34.11 15.05
C ALA A 40 -13.55 -34.75 13.79
N ASP A 41 -14.44 -34.04 13.08
CA ASP A 41 -15.02 -34.51 11.82
C ASP A 41 -13.94 -34.70 10.75
N VAL A 42 -13.00 -33.74 10.66
CA VAL A 42 -11.85 -33.85 9.74
C VAL A 42 -10.99 -35.05 10.09
N ARG A 43 -10.64 -35.24 11.37
CA ARG A 43 -9.84 -36.40 11.78
C ARG A 43 -10.53 -37.73 11.53
N SER A 44 -11.86 -37.78 11.69
CA SER A 44 -12.65 -38.96 11.35
C SER A 44 -12.63 -39.24 9.84
N ALA A 45 -12.93 -38.23 9.02
CA ALA A 45 -12.99 -38.38 7.57
C ALA A 45 -11.62 -38.67 6.92
N PHE A 46 -10.56 -37.98 7.36
CA PHE A 46 -9.21 -38.14 6.80
C PHE A 46 -8.43 -39.29 7.45
N GLY A 47 -8.76 -39.67 8.68
CA GLY A 47 -8.10 -40.76 9.42
C GLY A 47 -8.24 -42.13 8.76
N ALA A 48 -9.26 -42.33 7.91
CA ALA A 48 -9.45 -43.56 7.15
C ALA A 48 -8.31 -43.85 6.15
N PHE A 49 -7.53 -42.83 5.78
CA PHE A 49 -6.44 -42.94 4.80
C PHE A 49 -5.05 -43.00 5.46
N GLY A 50 -4.96 -42.72 6.75
CA GLY A 50 -3.71 -42.75 7.53
C GLY A 50 -3.74 -41.78 8.71
N GLU A 51 -2.67 -41.79 9.50
CA GLU A 51 -2.60 -40.98 10.72
C GLU A 51 -2.50 -39.48 10.42
N VAL A 52 -3.49 -38.72 10.91
CA VAL A 52 -3.55 -37.25 10.78
C VAL A 52 -2.70 -36.58 11.86
N ALA A 53 -1.48 -36.20 11.50
CA ALA A 53 -0.54 -35.47 12.34
C ALA A 53 -1.05 -34.08 12.78
N GLY A 54 -1.92 -33.43 11.99
CA GLY A 54 -2.47 -32.14 12.39
C GLY A 54 -3.53 -31.56 11.45
N VAL A 55 -4.40 -30.74 12.02
CA VAL A 55 -5.42 -29.98 11.30
C VAL A 55 -5.34 -28.53 11.78
N GLN A 56 -5.24 -27.60 10.84
CA GLN A 56 -5.03 -26.17 11.13
C GLN A 56 -5.80 -25.30 10.14
N ALA A 57 -6.15 -24.08 10.52
CA ALA A 57 -6.76 -23.13 9.59
C ALA A 57 -5.77 -22.74 8.48
N ALA A 58 -6.22 -22.76 7.21
CA ALA A 58 -5.39 -22.32 6.09
C ALA A 58 -5.35 -20.79 5.94
N ASP A 59 -6.43 -20.13 6.34
CA ASP A 59 -6.58 -18.67 6.35
C ASP A 59 -7.59 -18.22 7.41
N GLU A 60 -7.88 -16.91 7.47
CA GLU A 60 -8.82 -16.32 8.42
C GLU A 60 -10.29 -16.57 8.06
N SER A 61 -10.60 -17.23 6.93
CA SER A 61 -11.99 -17.44 6.49
C SER A 61 -12.73 -18.49 7.31
N GLY A 62 -12.00 -19.41 7.95
CA GLY A 62 -12.57 -20.57 8.65
C GLY A 62 -13.25 -21.61 7.74
N ALA A 63 -13.27 -21.41 6.42
CA ALA A 63 -13.86 -22.33 5.44
C ALA A 63 -12.81 -23.22 4.74
N ARG A 64 -11.53 -23.07 5.11
CA ARG A 64 -10.38 -23.76 4.53
C ARG A 64 -9.41 -24.18 5.63
N ILE A 65 -8.88 -25.39 5.49
CA ILE A 65 -7.94 -25.98 6.44
C ILE A 65 -6.72 -26.56 5.72
N ILE A 66 -5.67 -26.79 6.51
CA ILE A 66 -4.53 -27.62 6.19
C ILE A 66 -4.70 -28.93 6.97
N VAL A 67 -4.60 -30.05 6.27
CA VAL A 67 -4.56 -31.40 6.85
C VAL A 67 -3.17 -31.97 6.61
N ARG A 68 -2.48 -32.34 7.68
CA ARG A 68 -1.15 -32.95 7.64
C ARG A 68 -1.25 -34.41 8.05
N PHE A 69 -0.77 -35.29 7.19
CA PHE A 69 -0.53 -36.70 7.48
C PHE A 69 0.90 -36.91 7.97
N HIS A 70 1.13 -38.03 8.66
CA HIS A 70 2.49 -38.52 8.91
C HIS A 70 3.15 -39.00 7.59
N GLU A 71 2.39 -39.72 6.76
CA GLU A 71 2.89 -40.33 5.53
C GLU A 71 2.35 -39.63 4.28
N PRO A 72 3.19 -39.30 3.28
CA PRO A 72 2.74 -38.74 1.99
C PRO A 72 1.73 -39.62 1.25
N ALA A 73 1.88 -40.95 1.33
CA ALA A 73 0.97 -41.91 0.69
C ALA A 73 -0.48 -41.79 1.21
N ALA A 74 -0.65 -41.47 2.49
CA ALA A 74 -1.98 -41.25 3.08
C ALA A 74 -2.66 -39.99 2.52
N ALA A 75 -1.87 -38.92 2.31
CA ALA A 75 -2.36 -37.69 1.70
C ALA A 75 -2.78 -37.90 0.23
N GLU A 76 -2.01 -38.71 -0.52
CA GLU A 76 -2.33 -39.08 -1.89
C GLU A 76 -3.63 -39.90 -1.96
N ALA A 77 -3.77 -40.91 -1.10
CA ALA A 77 -4.99 -41.72 -1.01
C ALA A 77 -6.22 -40.88 -0.64
N ALA A 78 -6.09 -39.99 0.35
CA ALA A 78 -7.16 -39.07 0.75
C ALA A 78 -7.55 -38.12 -0.39
N MET A 79 -6.57 -37.57 -1.12
CA MET A 79 -6.83 -36.69 -2.26
C MET A 79 -7.55 -37.44 -3.39
N ALA A 80 -7.12 -38.66 -3.72
CA ALA A 80 -7.75 -39.48 -4.76
C ALA A 80 -9.20 -39.87 -4.41
N ALA A 81 -9.48 -40.12 -3.12
CA ALA A 81 -10.79 -40.54 -2.64
C ALA A 81 -11.78 -39.39 -2.44
N LEU A 82 -11.32 -38.24 -1.92
CA LEU A 82 -12.19 -37.16 -1.45
C LEU A 82 -12.25 -35.94 -2.38
N HIS A 83 -11.26 -35.75 -3.27
CA HIS A 83 -11.24 -34.56 -4.11
C HIS A 83 -12.37 -34.59 -5.15
N GLY A 84 -13.22 -33.56 -5.13
CA GLY A 84 -14.27 -33.38 -6.14
C GLY A 84 -15.41 -34.38 -6.02
N ARG A 85 -15.45 -35.17 -4.93
CA ARG A 85 -16.47 -36.19 -4.67
C ARG A 85 -17.24 -35.86 -3.38
N PRO A 86 -18.53 -36.20 -3.28
CA PRO A 86 -19.28 -36.10 -2.03
C PRO A 86 -18.64 -36.95 -0.93
N CYS A 87 -18.54 -36.41 0.28
CA CYS A 87 -18.05 -37.11 1.45
C CYS A 87 -19.18 -37.30 2.46
N ASP A 88 -19.66 -38.53 2.64
CA ASP A 88 -20.79 -38.84 3.52
C ASP A 88 -20.49 -38.53 4.99
N LEU A 89 -19.24 -38.77 5.42
CA LEU A 89 -18.75 -38.42 6.76
C LEU A 89 -18.77 -36.89 7.02
N LEU A 90 -18.90 -36.09 5.96
CA LEU A 90 -19.01 -34.63 6.03
C LEU A 90 -20.33 -34.13 5.43
N ALA A 91 -21.41 -34.90 5.60
CA ALA A 91 -22.76 -34.59 5.15
C ALA A 91 -22.88 -34.38 3.63
N GLY A 92 -22.26 -35.27 2.84
CA GLY A 92 -22.30 -35.25 1.37
C GLY A 92 -21.48 -34.11 0.75
N ARG A 93 -20.63 -33.45 1.53
CA ARG A 93 -19.89 -32.27 1.10
C ARG A 93 -18.82 -32.62 0.07
N VAL A 94 -18.75 -31.82 -0.99
CA VAL A 94 -17.70 -31.91 -2.00
C VAL A 94 -16.49 -31.07 -1.58
N LEU A 95 -15.34 -31.72 -1.41
CA LEU A 95 -14.09 -31.08 -1.01
C LEU A 95 -13.22 -30.72 -2.21
N HIS A 96 -12.55 -29.57 -2.15
CA HIS A 96 -11.52 -29.21 -3.13
C HIS A 96 -10.14 -29.31 -2.47
N ILE A 97 -9.45 -30.41 -2.77
CA ILE A 97 -8.17 -30.80 -2.16
C ILE A 97 -7.06 -30.54 -3.16
N ARG A 98 -5.94 -29.99 -2.69
CA ARG A 98 -4.67 -29.90 -3.43
C ARG A 98 -3.51 -30.14 -2.48
N TYR A 99 -2.38 -30.61 -3.00
CA TYR A 99 -1.13 -30.55 -2.24
C TYR A 99 -0.83 -29.09 -1.89
N SER A 100 -0.56 -28.84 -0.60
CA SER A 100 -0.18 -27.52 -0.13
C SER A 100 1.29 -27.26 -0.41
N VAL A 101 1.64 -25.98 -0.49
CA VAL A 101 3.04 -25.55 -0.55
C VAL A 101 3.41 -24.86 0.76
N PRO A 102 4.65 -25.03 1.26
CA PRO A 102 5.13 -24.21 2.36
C PRO A 102 4.88 -22.74 2.02
N VAL A 103 4.35 -21.98 2.98
CA VAL A 103 4.36 -20.53 2.89
C VAL A 103 5.83 -20.16 2.84
N LYS A 104 6.32 -19.77 1.65
CA LYS A 104 7.61 -19.08 1.56
C LYS A 104 7.53 -17.99 2.61
N PRO A 105 8.42 -17.95 3.63
CA PRO A 105 8.48 -16.79 4.49
C PRO A 105 8.54 -15.63 3.52
N LYS A 106 7.60 -14.68 3.64
CA LYS A 106 7.74 -13.44 2.89
C LYS A 106 9.15 -13.01 3.19
N ALA A 107 10.05 -13.09 2.20
CA ALA A 107 11.33 -12.43 2.29
C ALA A 107 10.96 -11.05 2.80
N ARG A 108 11.48 -10.65 3.96
CA ARG A 108 11.34 -9.26 4.39
C ARG A 108 11.75 -8.48 3.15
N PRO A 109 10.84 -7.69 2.51
CA PRO A 109 11.18 -7.04 1.26
C PRO A 109 12.50 -6.31 1.51
N GLY A 110 13.50 -6.64 0.69
CA GLY A 110 14.92 -6.60 1.05
C GLY A 110 15.30 -5.41 1.93
N GLY A 111 15.93 -5.71 3.08
CA GLY A 111 16.37 -4.74 4.08
C GLY A 111 15.22 -3.90 4.64
N SER A 112 15.01 -3.89 5.97
CA SER A 112 14.24 -2.79 6.54
C SER A 112 14.96 -1.50 6.18
N VAL A 113 14.41 -0.71 5.26
CA VAL A 113 14.96 0.61 4.92
C VAL A 113 14.98 1.39 6.25
N PRO A 114 16.14 1.90 6.69
CA PRO A 114 16.19 2.74 7.88
C PRO A 114 15.19 3.89 7.75
N VAL A 115 14.40 4.09 8.79
CA VAL A 115 13.36 5.13 8.81
C VAL A 115 13.92 6.33 9.56
N ALA A 116 14.14 7.43 8.85
CA ALA A 116 14.52 8.72 9.40
C ALA A 116 13.39 9.29 10.27
N LEU A 117 13.75 9.90 11.39
CA LEU A 117 12.83 10.62 12.28
C LEU A 117 12.81 12.12 11.98
N ALA A 118 13.84 12.62 11.30
CA ALA A 118 13.96 14.00 10.84
C ALA A 118 14.30 14.06 9.34
N ALA A 119 13.90 15.15 8.67
CA ALA A 119 14.21 15.34 7.25
C ALA A 119 15.73 15.43 6.97
N SER A 120 16.50 15.98 7.91
CA SER A 120 17.97 16.06 7.82
C SER A 120 18.64 14.69 7.75
N GLU A 121 18.10 13.69 8.46
CA GLU A 121 18.59 12.31 8.45
C GLU A 121 18.26 11.58 7.13
N LEU A 122 17.19 12.00 6.44
CA LEU A 122 16.78 11.40 5.19
C LEU A 122 17.82 11.67 4.09
N GLY A 123 18.49 12.83 4.11
CA GLY A 123 19.52 13.18 3.14
C GLY A 123 19.02 13.21 1.70
N ILE A 124 17.77 13.61 1.47
CA ILE A 124 17.23 13.91 0.14
C ILE A 124 17.13 15.44 0.03
N PRO A 125 17.83 16.07 -0.93
CA PRO A 125 17.71 17.52 -1.16
C PRO A 125 16.26 17.93 -1.44
N GLY A 126 15.83 19.02 -0.82
CA GLY A 126 14.47 19.55 -0.98
C GLY A 126 13.40 18.84 -0.15
N ILE A 127 13.77 17.96 0.79
CA ILE A 127 12.84 17.43 1.80
C ILE A 127 13.06 18.17 3.12
N TYR A 128 11.98 18.73 3.66
CA TYR A 128 11.96 19.37 4.99
C TYR A 128 10.75 18.89 5.77
N MET A 129 10.86 18.80 7.10
CA MET A 129 9.74 18.38 7.94
C MET A 129 9.73 19.20 9.23
N VAL A 130 8.55 19.71 9.58
CA VAL A 130 8.27 20.35 10.86
C VAL A 130 7.26 19.47 11.60
N GLN A 131 7.64 18.95 12.77
CA GLN A 131 6.72 18.25 13.66
C GLN A 131 5.92 19.26 14.49
N GLU A 132 4.73 18.86 14.96
CA GLU A 132 3.82 19.76 15.70
C GLU A 132 3.57 21.10 14.97
N PHE A 133 3.48 21.04 13.63
CA PHE A 133 3.21 22.18 12.77
C PHE A 133 1.82 22.77 13.03
N VAL A 134 0.87 21.90 13.35
CA VAL A 134 -0.42 22.29 13.92
C VAL A 134 -0.53 21.80 15.36
N THR A 135 -1.32 22.48 16.17
CA THR A 135 -1.65 22.04 17.52
C THR A 135 -2.69 20.90 17.49
N ALA A 136 -2.89 20.22 18.62
CA ALA A 136 -3.94 19.21 18.73
C ALA A 136 -5.36 19.79 18.53
N ALA A 137 -5.59 21.05 18.95
CA ALA A 137 -6.86 21.73 18.75
C ALA A 137 -7.10 22.04 17.26
N GLU A 138 -6.10 22.60 16.58
CA GLU A 138 -6.13 22.85 15.13
C GLU A 138 -6.32 21.55 14.34
N GLU A 139 -5.64 20.45 14.72
CA GLU A 139 -5.85 19.13 14.12
C GLU A 139 -7.32 18.68 14.24
N GLN A 140 -7.93 18.85 15.41
CA GLN A 140 -9.33 18.47 15.63
C GLN A 140 -10.30 19.33 14.80
N GLU A 141 -10.05 20.64 14.68
CA GLU A 141 -10.84 21.55 13.84
C GLU A 141 -10.75 21.17 12.35
N LEU A 142 -9.54 20.91 11.85
CA LEU A 142 -9.31 20.48 10.47
C LEU A 142 -10.03 19.16 10.17
N LEU A 143 -9.94 18.18 11.07
CA LEU A 143 -10.60 16.89 10.92
C LEU A 143 -12.12 17.02 10.95
N SER A 144 -12.67 17.80 11.90
CA SER A 144 -14.11 18.07 11.99
C SER A 144 -14.62 18.77 10.73
N ALA A 145 -13.86 19.73 10.20
CA ALA A 145 -14.23 20.45 9.00
C ALA A 145 -14.39 19.50 7.81
N VAL A 146 -13.41 18.63 7.53
CA VAL A 146 -13.49 17.69 6.38
C VAL A 146 -14.47 16.56 6.61
N ASP A 147 -14.71 16.14 7.85
CA ASP A 147 -15.71 15.11 8.17
C ASP A 147 -17.14 15.58 7.89
N SER A 148 -17.39 16.90 7.99
CA SER A 148 -18.68 17.51 7.64
C SER A 148 -18.92 17.64 6.13
N LYS A 149 -17.93 17.34 5.28
CA LYS A 149 -18.00 17.52 3.82
C LYS A 149 -18.15 16.19 3.08
N THR A 150 -18.60 16.29 1.84
CA THR A 150 -18.77 15.12 0.95
C THR A 150 -17.42 14.56 0.52
N TRP A 151 -17.29 13.22 0.60
CA TRP A 151 -16.09 12.51 0.20
C TRP A 151 -16.27 11.81 -1.15
N LYS A 152 -15.30 11.96 -2.04
CA LYS A 152 -15.19 11.15 -3.27
C LYS A 152 -14.48 9.84 -2.95
N ARG A 153 -15.09 8.70 -3.27
CA ARG A 153 -14.48 7.38 -3.04
C ARG A 153 -13.60 6.99 -4.23
N LEU A 154 -12.38 6.58 -3.94
CA LEU A 154 -11.50 5.86 -4.86
C LEU A 154 -11.47 4.37 -4.48
N ALA A 155 -10.76 3.55 -5.25
CA ALA A 155 -10.73 2.10 -5.08
C ALA A 155 -10.35 1.63 -3.65
N LYS A 156 -9.46 2.33 -2.95
CA LYS A 156 -8.97 1.93 -1.62
C LYS A 156 -9.01 3.02 -0.55
N ARG A 157 -9.29 4.26 -0.93
CA ARG A 157 -9.24 5.45 -0.05
C ARG A 157 -10.29 6.46 -0.49
N ARG A 158 -10.55 7.48 0.32
CA ARG A 158 -11.44 8.59 -0.06
C ARG A 158 -10.71 9.91 -0.07
N VAL A 159 -11.20 10.85 -0.87
CA VAL A 159 -10.55 12.15 -1.11
C VAL A 159 -11.54 13.30 -1.14
N GLN A 160 -11.03 14.50 -0.89
CA GLN A 160 -11.69 15.79 -1.17
C GLN A 160 -10.71 16.69 -1.90
N HIS A 161 -11.22 17.56 -2.78
CA HIS A 161 -10.42 18.50 -3.56
C HIS A 161 -10.96 19.91 -3.37
N TYR A 162 -10.07 20.88 -3.25
CA TYR A 162 -10.38 22.31 -3.17
C TYR A 162 -9.41 23.09 -4.05
N GLY A 163 -9.82 24.26 -4.54
CA GLY A 163 -9.07 24.98 -5.57
C GLY A 163 -9.31 24.37 -6.94
N TYR A 164 -8.74 23.21 -7.18
CA TYR A 164 -8.83 22.47 -8.44
C TYR A 164 -9.08 20.99 -8.17
N GLU A 165 -9.87 20.34 -9.02
CA GLU A 165 -10.06 18.89 -8.96
C GLU A 165 -8.80 18.18 -9.48
N PHE A 166 -8.34 17.16 -8.74
CA PHE A 166 -7.30 16.27 -9.25
C PHE A 166 -7.92 15.10 -10.03
N LEU A 167 -7.63 15.04 -11.32
CA LEU A 167 -8.14 14.05 -12.26
C LEU A 167 -7.25 12.81 -12.25
N TYR A 168 -7.71 11.72 -11.63
CA TYR A 168 -6.92 10.51 -11.43
C TYR A 168 -6.63 9.72 -12.72
N GLU A 169 -7.49 9.83 -13.73
CA GLU A 169 -7.31 9.16 -15.01
C GLU A 169 -6.12 9.72 -15.79
N THR A 170 -5.99 11.04 -15.82
CA THR A 170 -4.92 11.77 -16.49
C THR A 170 -3.75 12.12 -15.57
N ARG A 171 -3.92 11.93 -14.26
CA ARG A 171 -3.01 12.35 -13.18
C ARG A 171 -2.67 13.84 -13.28
N ASN A 172 -3.64 14.68 -13.58
CA ASN A 172 -3.43 16.11 -13.79
C ASN A 172 -4.57 16.93 -13.17
N VAL A 173 -4.50 18.24 -13.35
CA VAL A 173 -5.58 19.19 -13.05
C VAL A 173 -6.01 19.84 -14.37
N ASP A 174 -7.27 20.19 -14.48
CA ASP A 174 -7.72 21.10 -15.55
C ASP A 174 -7.61 22.53 -15.03
N SER A 175 -6.59 23.27 -15.49
CA SER A 175 -6.33 24.65 -15.05
C SER A 175 -7.43 25.63 -15.44
N LYS A 176 -8.35 25.23 -16.32
CA LYS A 176 -9.55 26.01 -16.69
C LYS A 176 -10.72 25.78 -15.74
N GLN A 177 -10.69 24.73 -14.91
CA GLN A 177 -11.76 24.39 -13.97
C GLN A 177 -11.37 24.70 -12.53
N PHE A 178 -11.58 25.96 -12.16
CA PHE A 178 -11.39 26.42 -10.79
C PHE A 178 -12.66 26.19 -9.96
N LEU A 179 -12.53 25.44 -8.87
CA LEU A 179 -13.61 25.10 -7.93
C LEU A 179 -13.90 26.21 -6.90
N GLY A 180 -13.09 27.27 -6.89
CA GLY A 180 -13.12 28.33 -5.89
C GLY A 180 -11.90 28.30 -4.98
N GLU A 181 -11.72 29.36 -4.19
CA GLU A 181 -10.56 29.51 -3.30
C GLU A 181 -10.45 28.40 -2.26
N LEU A 182 -9.26 28.28 -1.66
CA LEU A 182 -9.04 27.35 -0.56
C LEU A 182 -9.93 27.72 0.64
N PRO A 183 -10.55 26.72 1.30
CA PRO A 183 -11.56 26.98 2.32
C PRO A 183 -10.94 27.59 3.57
N THR A 184 -11.71 28.44 4.28
CA THR A 184 -11.22 29.17 5.46
C THR A 184 -10.75 28.30 6.62
N PHE A 185 -11.20 27.04 6.70
CA PHE A 185 -10.73 26.11 7.74
C PHE A 185 -9.24 25.77 7.61
N VAL A 186 -8.59 26.05 6.47
CA VAL A 186 -7.14 25.89 6.31
C VAL A 186 -6.36 27.20 6.43
N SER A 187 -6.99 28.35 6.72
CA SER A 187 -6.30 29.65 6.74
C SER A 187 -5.08 29.66 7.66
N THR A 188 -5.19 29.14 8.87
CA THR A 188 -4.07 29.03 9.82
C THR A 188 -2.92 28.18 9.27
N VAL A 189 -3.23 27.13 8.51
CA VAL A 189 -2.21 26.30 7.85
C VAL A 189 -1.52 27.07 6.73
N LEU A 190 -2.27 27.84 5.94
CA LEU A 190 -1.73 28.68 4.86
C LEU A 190 -0.81 29.79 5.37
N GLU A 191 -1.19 30.45 6.47
CA GLU A 191 -0.35 31.45 7.15
C GLU A 191 0.97 30.85 7.61
N LYS A 192 0.93 29.68 8.26
CA LYS A 192 2.15 28.98 8.71
C LYS A 192 3.01 28.47 7.54
N ILE A 193 2.41 28.12 6.40
CA ILE A 193 3.15 27.72 5.18
C ILE A 193 4.04 28.87 4.69
N ALA A 194 3.58 30.12 4.77
CA ALA A 194 4.38 31.28 4.37
C ALA A 194 5.66 31.44 5.19
N SER A 195 5.68 30.93 6.42
CA SER A 195 6.84 30.93 7.32
C SER A 195 7.66 29.63 7.28
N PHE A 196 7.34 28.71 6.36
CA PHE A 196 7.90 27.35 6.39
C PHE A 196 9.40 27.33 5.99
N PRO A 197 10.26 26.59 6.72
CA PRO A 197 11.67 26.46 6.37
C PRO A 197 11.86 25.92 4.94
N GLY A 198 12.57 26.69 4.10
CA GLY A 198 12.82 26.33 2.69
C GLY A 198 11.96 27.09 1.68
N VAL A 199 10.99 27.89 2.12
CA VAL A 199 10.33 28.91 1.30
C VAL A 199 11.26 30.14 1.20
N LYS A 200 11.58 30.59 -0.02
CA LYS A 200 12.31 31.85 -0.27
C LYS A 200 11.29 32.95 -0.58
N ASP A 201 11.53 34.17 -0.10
CA ASP A 201 10.69 35.37 -0.24
C ASP A 201 9.73 35.33 -1.44
N CYS A 202 8.47 34.97 -1.20
CA CYS A 202 7.44 34.88 -2.23
C CYS A 202 6.42 36.00 -2.07
N THR A 203 6.22 36.76 -3.15
CA THR A 203 5.23 37.84 -3.26
C THR A 203 3.86 37.36 -3.77
N THR A 204 3.69 36.06 -4.01
CA THR A 204 2.47 35.44 -4.58
C THR A 204 1.90 34.33 -3.69
N SER A 205 0.61 34.00 -3.88
CA SER A 205 -0.04 32.89 -3.18
C SER A 205 0.68 31.57 -3.46
N LEU A 206 1.28 30.99 -2.42
CA LEU A 206 2.17 29.83 -2.47
C LEU A 206 1.48 28.53 -2.88
N VAL A 207 0.17 28.42 -2.66
CA VAL A 207 -0.64 27.25 -2.96
C VAL A 207 -2.07 27.67 -3.29
N ASP A 208 -2.69 27.00 -4.24
CA ASP A 208 -4.08 27.25 -4.67
C ASP A 208 -4.88 25.96 -4.90
N GLN A 209 -4.27 24.79 -4.69
CA GLN A 209 -4.94 23.50 -4.72
C GLN A 209 -4.72 22.77 -3.40
N LEU A 210 -5.76 22.12 -2.89
CA LEU A 210 -5.68 21.17 -1.78
C LEU A 210 -6.29 19.81 -2.15
N THR A 211 -5.55 18.73 -1.90
CA THR A 211 -6.10 17.36 -1.86
C THR A 211 -6.10 16.85 -0.42
N VAL A 212 -7.28 16.56 0.12
CA VAL A 212 -7.40 15.82 1.39
C VAL A 212 -7.52 14.34 1.06
N ASN A 213 -6.67 13.50 1.63
CA ASN A 213 -6.74 12.04 1.51
C ASN A 213 -7.06 11.43 2.87
N GLU A 214 -7.97 10.47 2.93
CA GLU A 214 -8.16 9.61 4.09
C GLU A 214 -7.81 8.16 3.76
N TYR A 215 -6.92 7.60 4.57
CA TYR A 215 -6.43 6.23 4.48
C TYR A 215 -6.98 5.40 5.64
N PRO A 216 -7.72 4.31 5.36
CA PRO A 216 -7.97 3.26 6.34
C PRO A 216 -6.69 2.52 6.73
N CYS A 217 -6.67 1.91 7.93
CA CYS A 217 -5.55 1.08 8.37
C CYS A 217 -5.18 0.00 7.34
N GLY A 218 -3.90 -0.06 6.96
CA GLY A 218 -3.39 -1.01 5.95
C GLY A 218 -3.42 -0.48 4.51
N VAL A 219 -4.10 0.64 4.26
CA VAL A 219 -4.11 1.29 2.95
C VAL A 219 -2.96 2.28 2.88
N GLY A 220 -2.16 2.16 1.83
CA GLY A 220 -1.10 3.08 1.48
C GLY A 220 -1.37 3.78 0.15
N LEU A 221 -0.30 4.20 -0.51
CA LEU A 221 -0.32 4.92 -1.77
C LEU A 221 0.86 4.43 -2.61
N SER A 222 0.59 3.91 -3.81
CA SER A 222 1.61 3.38 -4.72
C SER A 222 2.71 4.41 -5.05
N PRO A 223 3.93 3.97 -5.39
CA PRO A 223 5.02 4.89 -5.72
C PRO A 223 4.66 5.78 -6.92
N HIS A 224 4.85 7.09 -6.78
CA HIS A 224 4.60 8.06 -7.86
C HIS A 224 5.37 9.36 -7.62
N ILE A 225 5.51 10.15 -8.68
CA ILE A 225 5.92 11.55 -8.63
C ILE A 225 4.69 12.38 -9.01
N ASP A 226 4.45 13.49 -8.31
CA ASP A 226 3.39 14.42 -8.67
C ASP A 226 3.69 15.06 -10.03
N THR A 227 2.72 15.00 -10.94
CA THR A 227 2.88 15.41 -12.34
C THR A 227 3.51 16.78 -12.48
N HIS A 228 4.61 16.85 -13.23
CA HIS A 228 5.45 18.04 -13.30
C HIS A 228 4.71 19.20 -13.99
N SER A 229 3.94 18.90 -15.03
CA SER A 229 3.10 19.88 -15.72
C SER A 229 1.90 20.36 -14.90
N ALA A 230 1.46 19.62 -13.89
CA ALA A 230 0.24 19.92 -13.12
C ALA A 230 0.49 20.95 -12.03
N PHE A 231 1.64 20.85 -11.36
CA PHE A 231 1.93 21.62 -10.15
C PHE A 231 3.29 22.31 -10.23
N GLU A 232 3.46 23.38 -9.46
CA GLU A 232 4.76 24.03 -9.29
C GLU A 232 5.67 23.26 -8.32
N GLU A 233 6.78 23.87 -7.92
CA GLU A 233 7.84 23.18 -7.20
C GLU A 233 7.44 22.75 -5.78
N MET A 234 6.83 23.64 -5.01
CA MET A 234 6.59 23.41 -3.59
C MET A 234 5.32 22.57 -3.37
N ILE A 235 5.49 21.40 -2.73
CA ILE A 235 4.39 20.52 -2.35
C ILE A 235 4.45 20.28 -0.85
N PHE A 236 3.42 20.73 -0.14
CA PHE A 236 3.29 20.60 1.30
C PHE A 236 2.32 19.47 1.63
N SER A 237 2.64 18.63 2.62
CA SER A 237 1.82 17.49 3.03
C SER A 237 1.72 17.44 4.56
N LEU A 238 0.59 17.89 5.09
CA LEU A 238 0.26 17.84 6.51
C LEU A 238 -0.33 16.48 6.86
N SER A 239 0.25 15.77 7.82
CA SER A 239 -0.23 14.48 8.31
C SER A 239 -1.06 14.66 9.57
N LEU A 240 -2.25 14.06 9.64
CA LEU A 240 -3.20 14.19 10.76
C LEU A 240 -3.78 12.81 11.15
N ALA A 241 -4.33 12.73 12.36
CA ALA A 241 -5.05 11.60 12.97
C ALA A 241 -4.26 10.29 13.17
N GLY A 242 -3.25 10.00 12.34
CA GLY A 242 -2.48 8.76 12.43
C GLY A 242 -1.12 8.86 11.76
N PRO A 243 -0.08 8.21 12.32
CA PRO A 243 1.25 8.20 11.74
C PRO A 243 1.32 7.27 10.52
N CYS A 244 2.36 7.45 9.71
CA CYS A 244 2.83 6.43 8.77
C CYS A 244 4.32 6.62 8.46
N ILE A 245 4.93 5.64 7.78
CA ILE A 245 6.17 5.89 7.03
C ILE A 245 5.84 6.29 5.59
N MET A 246 6.62 7.24 5.06
CA MET A 246 6.69 7.55 3.65
C MET A 246 8.07 7.13 3.13
N GLU A 247 8.08 6.31 2.09
CA GLU A 247 9.28 5.86 1.40
C GLU A 247 9.48 6.67 0.12
N PHE A 248 10.71 7.08 -0.14
CA PHE A 248 11.17 7.73 -1.33
C PHE A 248 12.05 6.76 -2.13
N ARG A 249 11.76 6.62 -3.42
CA ARG A 249 12.50 5.76 -4.36
C ARG A 249 13.08 6.58 -5.51
N LYS A 250 14.40 6.51 -5.70
CA LYS A 250 15.08 7.08 -6.87
C LYS A 250 15.61 5.95 -7.74
N TYR A 251 15.12 5.86 -8.96
CA TYR A 251 15.52 4.84 -9.93
C TYR A 251 16.73 5.33 -10.72
N THR A 252 17.79 4.51 -10.79
CA THR A 252 19.07 4.89 -11.39
C THR A 252 19.14 4.64 -12.90
N LYS A 253 18.31 3.74 -13.43
CA LYS A 253 18.21 3.43 -14.85
C LYS A 253 16.74 3.31 -15.25
N GLY A 254 16.19 4.34 -15.89
CA GLY A 254 14.81 4.36 -16.40
C GLY A 254 13.74 4.80 -15.39
N SER A 255 12.63 5.30 -15.92
CA SER A 255 11.44 5.64 -15.15
C SER A 255 10.77 4.38 -14.60
N TRP A 256 10.15 4.48 -13.43
CA TRP A 256 9.33 3.40 -12.88
C TRP A 256 8.17 3.11 -13.86
N ARG A 257 8.17 1.92 -14.46
CA ARG A 257 6.97 1.37 -15.11
C ARG A 257 6.20 0.59 -14.06
N ALA A 258 4.92 0.93 -13.88
CA ALA A 258 4.01 0.04 -13.17
C ALA A 258 4.07 -1.34 -13.86
N PRO A 259 4.02 -2.47 -13.12
CA PRO A 259 3.87 -3.77 -13.76
C PRO A 259 2.63 -3.71 -14.66
N SER A 260 2.83 -3.79 -15.98
CA SER A 260 1.75 -3.83 -16.94
C SER A 260 0.93 -5.08 -16.66
N VAL A 261 -0.34 -4.92 -16.33
CA VAL A 261 -1.32 -6.01 -16.38
C VAL A 261 -1.74 -6.16 -17.84
N VAL A 262 -0.80 -6.47 -18.73
CA VAL A 262 -1.07 -6.77 -20.14
C VAL A 262 -0.17 -7.93 -20.52
N ASN A 263 -0.85 -9.04 -20.81
CA ASN A 263 -0.41 -10.30 -21.40
C ASN A 263 1.04 -10.37 -21.92
N GLY A 264 1.79 -11.33 -21.37
CA GLY A 264 2.78 -12.08 -22.11
C GLY A 264 4.19 -11.50 -22.15
N VAL A 265 5.08 -12.21 -21.45
CA VAL A 265 6.51 -12.40 -21.74
C VAL A 265 7.40 -11.15 -21.63
N ASP A 266 8.07 -11.06 -20.48
CA ASP A 266 9.49 -10.71 -20.42
C ASP A 266 10.14 -11.62 -19.37
N GLU A 267 10.52 -12.82 -19.81
CA GLU A 267 11.40 -13.73 -19.06
C GLU A 267 12.84 -13.24 -19.12
N ASP A 268 13.19 -12.09 -18.50
CA ASP A 268 14.57 -11.82 -18.03
C ASP A 268 14.75 -10.59 -17.10
N SER A 269 13.77 -10.22 -16.26
CA SER A 269 13.96 -9.09 -15.31
C SER A 269 13.66 -9.47 -13.85
N SER A 270 14.35 -10.49 -13.35
CA SER A 270 14.34 -10.85 -11.92
C SER A 270 15.19 -9.92 -11.02
N GLN A 271 15.74 -8.84 -11.58
CA GLN A 271 16.33 -7.75 -10.79
C GLN A 271 15.36 -6.58 -10.78
N GLU A 272 14.77 -6.28 -9.62
CA GLU A 272 14.13 -4.97 -9.44
C GLU A 272 15.15 -3.90 -9.85
N PRO A 273 14.79 -2.93 -10.70
CA PRO A 273 15.72 -1.92 -11.16
C PRO A 273 16.37 -1.27 -9.94
N GLY A 274 17.70 -1.25 -9.92
CA GLY A 274 18.48 -0.70 -8.80
C GLY A 274 17.93 0.66 -8.39
N CYS A 275 17.23 0.72 -7.26
CA CYS A 275 16.60 1.94 -6.76
C CYS A 275 17.12 2.26 -5.37
N ILE A 276 17.48 3.52 -5.18
CA ILE A 276 17.84 4.04 -3.87
C ILE A 276 16.54 4.23 -3.11
N ARG A 277 16.42 3.59 -1.94
CA ARG A 277 15.24 3.65 -1.07
C ARG A 277 15.61 4.36 0.21
N LYS A 278 14.79 5.32 0.60
CA LYS A 278 14.91 6.06 1.85
C LYS A 278 13.53 6.19 2.45
N ALA A 279 13.40 6.19 3.77
CA ALA A 279 12.09 6.29 4.42
C ALA A 279 12.14 7.33 5.53
N ILE A 280 11.03 8.05 5.72
CA ILE A 280 10.83 9.01 6.80
C ILE A 280 9.56 8.65 7.57
N PHE A 281 9.60 8.80 8.88
CA PHE A 281 8.44 8.71 9.74
C PHE A 281 7.67 10.02 9.72
N LEU A 282 6.36 9.95 9.46
CA LEU A 282 5.45 11.09 9.46
C LEU A 282 4.52 10.97 10.67
N PRO A 283 4.83 11.62 11.80
CA PRO A 283 3.92 11.66 12.94
C PRO A 283 2.68 12.52 12.63
N PRO A 284 1.58 12.37 13.38
CA PRO A 284 0.47 13.31 13.34
C PRO A 284 0.96 14.74 13.60
N ARG A 285 0.23 15.72 13.06
CA ARG A 285 0.50 17.16 13.13
C ARG A 285 1.82 17.61 12.51
N SER A 286 2.52 16.73 11.78
CA SER A 286 3.72 17.12 11.04
C SER A 286 3.41 17.61 9.63
N MET A 287 4.15 18.62 9.18
CA MET A 287 4.12 19.12 7.81
C MET A 287 5.42 18.74 7.11
N LEU A 288 5.30 18.04 5.98
CA LEU A 288 6.40 17.69 5.08
C LEU A 288 6.38 18.62 3.86
N LEU A 289 7.50 19.26 3.54
CA LEU A 289 7.73 19.96 2.28
C LEU A 289 8.57 19.07 1.36
N MET A 290 8.10 18.91 0.13
CA MET A 290 8.86 18.38 -1.00
C MET A 290 9.08 19.51 -2.02
N SER A 291 10.34 19.82 -2.30
CA SER A 291 10.80 20.77 -3.32
C SER A 291 12.02 20.20 -4.05
N GLY A 292 12.50 20.90 -5.10
CA GLY A 292 13.67 20.50 -5.88
C GLY A 292 13.72 19.00 -6.23
N GLU A 293 14.88 18.37 -5.99
CA GLU A 293 15.10 16.96 -6.27
C GLU A 293 14.06 16.04 -5.60
N GLY A 294 13.77 16.25 -4.31
CA GLY A 294 12.82 15.44 -3.55
C GLY A 294 11.41 15.41 -4.16
N ARG A 295 11.00 16.50 -4.82
CA ARG A 295 9.70 16.62 -5.51
C ARG A 295 9.72 16.12 -6.95
N TYR A 296 10.81 16.35 -7.68
CA TYR A 296 10.87 16.08 -9.13
C TYR A 296 11.54 14.75 -9.51
N ALA A 297 12.30 14.11 -8.62
CA ALA A 297 13.12 12.94 -8.97
C ALA A 297 12.91 11.72 -8.06
N TRP A 298 12.19 11.87 -6.94
CA TRP A 298 11.93 10.79 -6.01
C TRP A 298 10.45 10.39 -6.03
N HIS A 299 10.19 9.10 -6.28
CA HIS A 299 8.85 8.56 -6.17
C HIS A 299 8.52 8.39 -4.69
N HIS A 300 7.51 9.10 -4.22
CA HIS A 300 7.02 8.95 -2.86
C HIS A 300 5.95 7.85 -2.79
N TYR A 301 5.99 7.08 -1.71
CA TYR A 301 5.25 5.84 -1.52
C TYR A 301 4.81 5.72 -0.06
N ILE A 302 3.56 5.37 0.19
CA ILE A 302 3.10 4.96 1.53
C ILE A 302 2.86 3.45 1.48
N PRO A 303 3.57 2.63 2.25
CA PRO A 303 3.41 1.19 2.14
C PRO A 303 2.04 0.66 2.57
N HIS A 304 1.56 -0.38 1.89
CA HIS A 304 0.27 -1.05 2.17
C HIS A 304 0.43 -2.10 3.29
N HIS A 305 0.57 -1.64 4.52
CA HIS A 305 0.64 -2.50 5.71
C HIS A 305 0.06 -1.80 6.94
N LYS A 306 -0.23 -2.59 7.98
CA LYS A 306 -0.89 -2.13 9.21
C LYS A 306 0.10 -1.76 10.32
N ILE A 307 1.39 -2.00 10.10
CA ILE A 307 2.43 -1.91 11.11
C ILE A 307 3.69 -1.33 10.45
N ASP A 308 4.24 -0.29 11.06
CA ASP A 308 5.51 0.34 10.71
C ASP A 308 6.58 -0.08 11.71
N ALA A 309 7.84 -0.22 11.26
CA ALA A 309 8.99 -0.42 12.13
C ALA A 309 9.87 0.84 12.06
N VAL A 310 9.99 1.56 13.18
CA VAL A 310 10.61 2.89 13.25
C VAL A 310 11.54 2.93 14.46
N GLY A 311 12.84 3.16 14.25
CA GLY A 311 13.81 3.22 15.35
C GLY A 311 13.86 1.96 16.23
N GLY A 312 13.61 0.77 15.66
CA GLY A 312 13.51 -0.50 16.40
C GLY A 312 12.16 -0.72 17.11
N GLN A 313 11.27 0.26 17.12
CA GLN A 313 9.92 0.15 17.67
C GLN A 313 8.92 -0.26 16.60
N VAL A 314 7.91 -1.02 17.01
CA VAL A 314 6.81 -1.47 16.16
C VAL A 314 5.59 -0.58 16.41
N ILE A 315 5.21 0.23 15.42
CA ILE A 315 4.09 1.16 15.49
C ILE A 315 2.93 0.57 14.71
N LYS A 316 1.80 0.31 15.39
CA LYS A 316 0.55 -0.06 14.72
C LYS A 316 -0.10 1.18 14.14
N ARG A 317 -0.44 1.17 12.85
CA ARG A 317 -1.15 2.29 12.21
C ARG A 317 -2.56 2.42 12.79
N ASN A 318 -2.98 3.67 13.00
CA ASN A 318 -4.32 4.01 13.47
C ASN A 318 -5.40 3.48 12.51
N SER A 319 -6.64 3.38 13.00
CA SER A 319 -7.80 3.02 12.18
C SER A 319 -7.96 3.93 10.96
N ARG A 320 -7.55 5.19 11.12
CA ARG A 320 -7.64 6.28 10.16
C ARG A 320 -6.34 7.11 10.16
N ARG A 321 -5.88 7.51 8.98
CA ARG A 321 -4.92 8.60 8.77
C ARG A 321 -5.50 9.58 7.76
N VAL A 322 -5.35 10.87 8.00
CA VAL A 322 -5.72 11.91 7.05
C VAL A 322 -4.47 12.69 6.63
N SER A 323 -4.38 13.10 5.38
CA SER A 323 -3.35 14.05 4.96
C SER A 323 -3.90 15.14 4.06
N PHE A 324 -3.43 16.36 4.28
CA PHE A 324 -3.78 17.54 3.50
C PHE A 324 -2.57 17.90 2.65
N THR A 325 -2.71 17.79 1.34
CA THR A 325 -1.63 18.05 0.39
C THR A 325 -1.90 19.35 -0.38
N PHE A 326 -1.09 20.37 -0.11
CA PHE A 326 -1.20 21.71 -0.70
C PHE A 326 -0.18 21.87 -1.82
N ARG A 327 -0.64 22.46 -2.93
CA ARG A 327 0.15 22.66 -4.14
C ARG A 327 -0.25 23.95 -4.82
N LYS A 328 0.64 24.45 -5.68
CA LYS A 328 0.32 25.50 -6.65
C LYS A 328 0.10 24.87 -8.02
N VAL A 329 -1.03 25.13 -8.66
CA VAL A 329 -1.29 24.68 -10.04
C VAL A 329 -0.37 25.42 -11.00
N ARG A 330 0.25 24.67 -11.91
CA ARG A 330 1.12 25.22 -12.93
C ARG A 330 0.30 25.56 -14.18
N MET A 331 0.48 26.78 -14.69
CA MET A 331 -0.27 27.27 -15.87
C MET A 331 0.41 26.98 -17.22
N GLY A 332 1.69 26.60 -17.21
CA GLY A 332 2.49 26.34 -18.41
C GLY A 332 3.25 25.00 -18.35
N PRO A 333 4.05 24.67 -19.38
CA PRO A 333 4.89 23.48 -19.33
C PRO A 333 5.93 23.58 -18.21
N CYS A 334 6.31 22.44 -17.64
CA CYS A 334 7.43 22.37 -16.72
C CYS A 334 8.76 22.40 -17.48
N ASP A 335 9.73 23.16 -16.98
CA ASP A 335 11.11 23.27 -17.51
C ASP A 335 12.15 22.91 -16.44
N CYS A 336 11.84 21.92 -15.60
CA CYS A 336 12.75 21.48 -14.56
C CYS A 336 13.99 20.76 -15.13
N GLU A 337 15.10 20.78 -14.41
CA GLU A 337 16.32 20.04 -14.77
C GLU A 337 16.15 18.50 -14.80
N TYR A 338 15.11 17.98 -14.13
CA TYR A 338 14.82 16.55 -14.00
C TYR A 338 14.07 15.95 -15.21
N LYS A 339 14.57 16.21 -16.42
CA LYS A 339 13.92 15.90 -17.71
C LYS A 339 13.44 14.45 -17.82
N GLN A 340 14.20 13.50 -17.29
CA GLN A 340 13.89 12.06 -17.33
C GLN A 340 12.59 11.65 -16.63
N PHE A 341 12.08 12.49 -15.71
CA PHE A 341 10.84 12.23 -14.98
C PHE A 341 9.71 13.20 -15.37
N CYS A 342 9.99 14.16 -16.25
CA CYS A 342 9.09 15.25 -16.54
C CYS A 342 8.21 14.98 -17.76
N ASP A 343 6.90 14.90 -17.53
CA ASP A 343 5.90 14.67 -18.58
C ASP A 343 5.84 15.80 -19.62
N SER A 344 6.26 17.03 -19.26
CA SER A 344 6.36 18.14 -20.22
C SER A 344 7.50 17.97 -21.22
N HIS A 345 8.60 17.33 -20.81
CA HIS A 345 9.73 17.05 -21.71
C HIS A 345 9.48 15.80 -22.56
N SER A 346 8.84 14.76 -22.00
CA SER A 346 8.50 13.54 -22.74
C SER A 346 7.53 13.77 -23.90
N LYS A 347 6.72 14.84 -23.87
CA LYS A 347 5.78 15.22 -24.93
C LYS A 347 6.38 16.07 -26.05
N ARG A 348 7.61 16.57 -25.88
CA ARG A 348 8.31 17.43 -26.87
C ARG A 348 9.23 16.65 -27.82
N CYS A 349 9.32 15.33 -27.65
CA CYS A 349 10.13 14.44 -28.48
C CYS A 349 9.28 13.64 -29.45
#